data_AF-A0A151TA66-F1
#
_entry.id   AF-A0A151TA66-F1
#
_cell.length_a   1.000
_cell.length_b   1.000
_cell.length_c   1.000
_cell.angle_alpha   90.00
_cell.angle_beta   90.00
_cell.angle_gamma   90.00
#
_symmetry.space_group_name_H-M   'P 1'
#
loop_
_entity.id
_entity.type
_entity.pdbx_description
1 polymer ?
#
loop_
_entity_poly.entity_id
_entity_poly.type
_entity_poly.pdbx_seq_one_letter_code
_entity_poly.pdbx_strand_id
1 'polypeptide(L)'
;MSFMRGNLLSRTRKLVKGLAKPQPLWLKAMEQAPPATFPRAAGKIPTITLPEDVYVKKFYKKYPESKAHDAIKFCAFDPPPSRVFALRVLELKEHGVSEEQAMAIADMEYLTEKKAKKKAYTRLKEIARLQGKRLPPNPFPSAIKEIQAEERKYVRDRFFNPKILKIVKQQKAEAMERTGGGGD
;
A
#
# COMPACT_ATOMS: atom_id res chain seq x y z
N MET A 1 13.94 43.93 -28.08
CA MET A 1 12.75 43.04 -28.08
C MET A 1 13.18 41.63 -28.47
N SER A 2 13.21 40.66 -27.55
CA SER A 2 13.65 39.28 -27.86
C SER A 2 12.54 38.50 -28.57
N PHE A 3 12.80 38.03 -29.80
CA PHE A 3 11.90 37.15 -30.57
C PHE A 3 11.66 35.79 -29.88
N MET A 4 12.49 35.44 -28.91
CA MET A 4 12.51 34.11 -28.27
C MET A 4 11.85 34.07 -26.88
N ARG A 5 11.34 35.19 -26.36
CA ARG A 5 10.68 35.21 -25.03
C ARG A 5 9.16 35.01 -25.18
N GLY A 6 8.61 34.05 -24.43
CA GLY A 6 7.16 33.72 -24.41
C GLY A 6 6.85 32.23 -24.58
N ASN A 7 5.55 31.88 -24.62
CA ASN A 7 5.03 30.54 -24.85
C ASN A 7 5.16 30.12 -26.33
N LEU A 8 5.11 28.82 -26.61
CA LEU A 8 5.26 28.26 -27.96
C LEU A 8 4.36 28.96 -29.00
N LEU A 9 3.06 29.10 -28.71
CA LEU A 9 2.08 29.78 -29.57
C LEU A 9 2.48 31.22 -29.90
N SER A 10 2.93 31.97 -28.89
CA SER A 10 3.35 33.36 -29.06
C SER A 10 4.64 33.49 -29.88
N ARG A 11 5.54 32.50 -29.81
CA ARG A 11 6.79 32.45 -30.57
C ARG A 11 6.53 32.09 -32.03
N THR A 12 5.76 31.03 -32.28
CA THR A 12 5.47 30.58 -33.65
C THR A 12 4.64 31.61 -34.41
N ARG A 13 3.69 32.27 -33.74
CA ARG A 13 2.97 33.41 -34.32
C ARG A 13 3.91 34.53 -34.76
N LYS A 14 4.91 34.90 -33.94
CA LYS A 14 5.90 35.94 -34.28
C LYS A 14 6.79 35.51 -35.46
N LEU A 15 7.24 34.25 -35.51
CA LEU A 15 8.10 33.74 -36.58
C LEU A 15 7.37 33.61 -37.93
N VAL A 16 6.11 33.17 -37.92
CA VAL A 16 5.28 33.10 -39.13
C VAL A 16 4.95 34.50 -39.62
N LYS A 17 4.59 35.45 -38.72
CA LYS A 17 4.36 36.85 -39.09
C LYS A 17 5.60 37.55 -39.64
N GLY A 18 6.79 37.21 -39.13
CA GLY A 18 8.07 37.71 -39.61
C GLY A 18 8.60 36.99 -40.85
N LEU A 19 7.81 36.12 -41.49
CA LEU A 19 8.17 35.34 -42.68
C LEU A 19 9.44 34.47 -42.50
N ALA A 20 9.87 34.25 -41.27
CA ALA A 20 11.07 33.48 -40.96
C ALA A 20 10.83 31.96 -41.05
N LYS A 21 9.58 31.53 -40.93
CA LYS A 21 9.15 30.12 -41.06
C LYS A 21 7.78 30.03 -41.73
N PRO A 22 7.52 28.97 -42.54
CA PRO A 22 6.19 28.71 -43.07
C PRO A 22 5.20 28.41 -41.95
N GLN A 23 3.92 28.70 -42.18
CA GLN A 23 2.85 28.43 -41.23
C GLN A 23 2.71 26.91 -40.98
N PRO A 24 2.88 26.42 -39.75
CA PRO A 24 2.69 25.01 -39.47
C PRO A 24 1.19 24.68 -39.40
N LEU A 25 0.83 23.47 -39.85
CA LEU A 25 -0.56 23.01 -39.93
C LEU A 25 -1.30 23.09 -38.59
N TRP A 26 -0.60 22.86 -37.47
CA TRP A 26 -1.16 22.88 -36.12
C TRP A 26 -1.42 24.29 -35.57
N LEU A 27 -0.90 25.36 -36.20
CA LEU A 27 -1.04 26.72 -35.65
C LEU A 27 -2.50 27.15 -35.57
N LYS A 28 -3.29 26.91 -36.62
CA LYS A 28 -4.71 27.28 -36.66
C LYS A 28 -5.52 26.55 -35.57
N ALA A 29 -5.26 25.26 -35.39
CA ALA A 29 -5.91 24.46 -34.36
C ALA A 29 -5.55 24.95 -32.95
N MET A 30 -4.27 25.28 -32.70
CA MET A 30 -3.81 25.75 -31.40
C MET A 30 -4.24 27.20 -31.09
N GLU A 31 -4.50 28.02 -32.11
CA GLU A 31 -5.11 29.35 -31.94
C GLU A 31 -6.60 29.26 -31.64
N GLN A 32 -7.30 28.31 -32.26
CA GLN A 32 -8.71 28.05 -31.99
C GLN A 32 -8.93 27.45 -30.59
N ALA A 33 -8.04 26.55 -30.16
CA ALA A 33 -8.08 25.88 -28.87
C ALA A 33 -6.72 25.93 -28.20
N PRO A 34 -6.35 27.08 -27.56
CA PRO A 34 -5.10 27.17 -26.83
C PRO A 34 -5.15 26.25 -25.59
N PRO A 35 -3.99 25.73 -25.14
CA PRO A 35 -3.93 24.93 -23.94
C PRO A 35 -4.38 25.75 -22.72
N ALA A 36 -5.10 25.11 -21.80
CA ALA A 36 -5.56 25.75 -20.56
C ALA A 36 -4.37 26.28 -19.75
N THR A 37 -4.46 27.55 -19.32
CA THR A 37 -3.46 28.17 -18.45
C THR A 37 -3.99 28.30 -17.04
N PHE A 38 -3.32 27.68 -16.09
CA PHE A 38 -3.62 27.84 -14.68
C PHE A 38 -2.81 28.99 -14.08
N PRO A 39 -3.33 29.72 -13.08
CA PRO A 39 -2.54 30.70 -12.35
C PRO A 39 -1.30 30.01 -11.77
N ARG A 40 -0.15 30.66 -11.88
CA ARG A 40 1.09 30.13 -11.33
C ARG A 40 0.94 30.03 -9.82
N ALA A 41 1.03 28.82 -9.26
CA ALA A 41 1.02 28.64 -7.82
C ALA A 41 2.20 29.42 -7.21
N ALA A 42 1.89 30.41 -6.38
CA ALA A 42 2.88 31.32 -5.81
C ALA A 42 3.65 30.68 -4.63
N GLY A 43 3.24 29.51 -4.16
CA GLY A 43 3.79 28.88 -2.96
C GLY A 43 3.70 27.36 -2.95
N LYS A 44 3.96 26.79 -1.78
CA LYS A 44 3.94 25.34 -1.52
C LYS A 44 2.50 24.81 -1.64
N ILE A 45 2.34 23.68 -2.31
CA ILE A 45 1.05 22.97 -2.41
C ILE A 45 0.64 22.50 -1.01
N PRO A 46 -0.58 22.80 -0.55
CA PRO A 46 -1.05 22.37 0.77
C PRO A 46 -1.22 20.84 0.81
N THR A 47 -0.90 20.24 1.97
CA THR A 47 -1.15 18.82 2.21
C THR A 47 -2.64 18.59 2.43
N ILE A 48 -3.25 17.70 1.64
CA ILE A 48 -4.65 17.30 1.82
C ILE A 48 -4.74 16.41 3.06
N THR A 49 -5.59 16.77 4.01
CA THR A 49 -5.87 15.99 5.23
C THR A 49 -7.37 15.78 5.37
N LEU A 50 -7.75 14.57 5.76
CA LEU A 50 -9.15 14.19 5.97
C LEU A 50 -9.44 14.05 7.47
N PRO A 51 -10.69 14.28 7.92
CA PRO A 51 -11.05 14.16 9.34
C PRO A 51 -10.85 12.74 9.87
N GLU A 52 -11.00 11.71 9.03
CA GLU A 52 -10.78 10.31 9.43
C GLU A 52 -9.31 9.94 9.68
N ASP A 53 -8.36 10.72 9.14
CA ASP A 53 -6.92 10.38 9.16
C ASP A 53 -6.37 10.18 10.58
N VAL A 54 -6.91 10.94 11.54
CA VAL A 54 -6.53 10.85 12.96
C VAL A 54 -6.86 9.46 13.51
N TYR A 55 -8.06 8.94 13.20
CA TYR A 55 -8.54 7.66 13.69
C TYR A 55 -7.91 6.49 12.94
N VAL A 56 -7.63 6.63 11.65
CA VAL A 56 -6.85 5.65 10.88
C VAL A 56 -5.46 5.45 11.50
N LYS A 57 -4.79 6.54 11.90
CA LYS A 57 -3.50 6.46 12.60
C LYS A 57 -3.62 5.78 13.96
N LYS A 58 -4.65 6.11 14.75
CA LYS A 58 -4.93 5.45 16.05
C LYS A 58 -5.21 3.95 15.86
N PHE A 59 -5.96 3.57 14.83
CA PHE A 59 -6.26 2.19 14.50
C PHE A 59 -4.98 1.38 14.20
N TYR A 60 -4.10 1.90 13.33
CA TYR A 60 -2.85 1.19 13.02
C TYR A 60 -1.86 1.15 14.18
N LYS A 61 -1.93 2.14 15.10
CA LYS A 61 -1.16 2.09 16.35
C LYS A 61 -1.64 0.93 17.24
N LYS A 62 -2.94 0.67 17.28
CA LYS A 62 -3.54 -0.42 18.06
C LYS A 62 -3.40 -1.79 17.38
N TYR A 63 -3.53 -1.83 16.05
CA TYR A 63 -3.51 -3.04 15.23
C TYR A 63 -2.44 -2.96 14.13
N PRO A 64 -1.14 -3.07 14.48
CA PRO A 64 -0.07 -3.01 13.48
C PRO A 64 -0.19 -4.13 12.44
N GLU A 65 -0.62 -5.32 12.88
CA GLU A 65 -0.82 -6.51 12.03
C GLU A 65 -1.88 -6.31 10.94
N SER A 66 -2.82 -5.37 11.12
CA SER A 66 -3.89 -5.12 10.13
C SER A 66 -3.32 -4.63 8.80
N LYS A 67 -2.14 -4.00 8.78
CA LYS A 67 -1.45 -3.61 7.54
C LYS A 67 -1.17 -4.81 6.62
N ALA A 68 -0.92 -5.98 7.19
CA ALA A 68 -0.62 -7.20 6.45
C ALA A 68 -1.84 -8.12 6.26
N HIS A 69 -2.77 -8.10 7.22
CA HIS A 69 -4.00 -8.91 7.15
C HIS A 69 -5.10 -8.29 6.29
N ASP A 70 -5.20 -6.96 6.30
CA ASP A 70 -6.26 -6.19 5.68
C ASP A 70 -5.65 -5.21 4.66
N ALA A 71 -4.95 -5.77 3.67
CA ALA A 71 -4.26 -4.99 2.65
C ALA A 71 -5.23 -4.10 1.87
N ILE A 72 -4.79 -2.88 1.54
CA ILE A 72 -5.55 -1.93 0.74
C ILE A 72 -5.60 -2.45 -0.71
N LYS A 73 -6.79 -2.87 -1.14
CA LYS A 73 -7.04 -3.29 -2.52
C LYS A 73 -7.44 -2.06 -3.34
N PHE A 74 -6.51 -1.52 -4.14
CA PHE A 74 -6.78 -0.34 -4.97
C PHE A 74 -7.96 -0.50 -5.94
N CYS A 75 -8.23 -1.72 -6.40
CA CYS A 75 -9.33 -2.01 -7.32
C CYS A 75 -10.65 -2.37 -6.61
N ALA A 76 -10.66 -2.48 -5.27
CA ALA A 76 -11.88 -2.80 -4.54
C ALA A 76 -12.68 -1.53 -4.27
N PHE A 77 -14.00 -1.64 -4.36
CA PHE A 77 -14.92 -0.57 -3.94
C PHE A 77 -15.02 -0.48 -2.42
N ASP A 78 -14.79 -1.60 -1.73
CA ASP A 78 -14.91 -1.65 -0.28
C ASP A 78 -13.72 -0.95 0.40
N PRO A 79 -13.98 -0.01 1.33
CA PRO A 79 -12.93 0.65 2.07
C PRO A 79 -12.17 -0.35 2.97
N PRO A 80 -10.88 -0.11 3.25
CA PRO A 80 -10.13 -0.94 4.18
C PRO A 80 -10.72 -0.83 5.60
N PRO A 81 -10.58 -1.87 6.46
CA PRO A 81 -11.14 -1.87 7.81
C PRO A 81 -10.73 -0.67 8.67
N SER A 82 -9.52 -0.15 8.46
CA SER A 82 -9.04 1.07 9.14
C SER A 82 -9.86 2.30 8.79
N ARG A 83 -10.31 2.42 7.54
CA ARG A 83 -11.19 3.51 7.08
C ARG A 83 -12.62 3.29 7.56
N VAL A 84 -13.13 2.06 7.53
CA VAL A 84 -14.46 1.71 8.09
C VAL A 84 -14.52 2.10 9.57
N PHE A 85 -13.53 1.69 10.36
CA PHE A 85 -13.41 2.07 11.77
C PHE A 85 -13.42 3.59 11.95
N ALA A 86 -12.61 4.31 11.18
CA ALA A 86 -12.51 5.77 11.32
C ALA A 86 -13.80 6.49 10.94
N LEU A 87 -14.47 6.08 9.85
CA LEU A 87 -15.76 6.62 9.44
C LEU A 87 -16.83 6.34 10.48
N ARG A 88 -16.84 5.14 11.07
CA ARG A 88 -17.78 4.78 12.13
C ARG A 88 -17.62 5.66 13.37
N VAL A 89 -16.38 5.95 13.76
CA VAL A 89 -16.11 6.85 14.88
C VAL A 89 -16.63 8.26 14.57
N LEU A 90 -16.45 8.76 13.35
CA LEU A 90 -16.96 10.06 12.95
C LEU A 90 -18.49 10.09 12.96
N GLU A 91 -19.15 9.07 12.42
CA GLU A 91 -20.61 8.93 12.42
C GLU A 91 -21.18 8.94 13.85
N LEU A 92 -20.58 8.16 14.77
CA LEU A 92 -21.02 8.15 16.16
C LEU A 92 -20.80 9.50 16.86
N LYS A 93 -19.72 10.22 16.52
CA LYS A 93 -19.48 11.57 17.04
C LYS A 93 -20.48 12.58 16.49
N GLU A 94 -20.91 12.44 15.23
CA GLU A 94 -21.99 13.25 14.65
C GLU A 94 -23.31 13.05 15.39
N HIS A 95 -23.55 11.84 15.90
CA HIS A 95 -24.69 11.53 16.79
C HIS A 95 -24.52 11.98 18.25
N GLY A 96 -23.43 12.67 18.58
CA GLY A 96 -23.19 13.22 19.93
C GLY A 96 -22.58 12.23 20.93
N VAL A 97 -22.10 11.07 20.48
CA VAL A 97 -21.38 10.11 21.32
C VAL A 97 -19.98 10.66 21.63
N SER A 98 -19.50 10.44 22.85
CA SER A 98 -18.12 10.83 23.22
C SER A 98 -17.09 10.07 22.39
N GLU A 99 -15.95 10.68 22.12
CA GLU A 99 -14.93 10.09 21.24
C GLU A 99 -14.43 8.73 21.75
N GLU A 100 -14.24 8.58 23.05
CA GLU A 100 -13.75 7.34 23.65
C GLU A 100 -14.77 6.21 23.51
N GLN A 101 -16.05 6.51 23.75
CA GLN A 101 -17.14 5.55 23.57
C GLN A 101 -17.31 5.18 22.10
N ALA A 102 -17.27 6.17 21.19
CA ALA A 102 -17.33 5.94 19.75
C ALA A 102 -16.20 5.03 19.26
N MET A 103 -14.97 5.27 19.73
CA MET A 103 -13.83 4.41 19.44
C MET A 103 -14.02 3.00 19.98
N ALA A 104 -14.55 2.83 21.19
CA ALA A 104 -14.78 1.51 21.78
C ALA A 104 -15.86 0.71 21.01
N ILE A 105 -16.92 1.38 20.57
CA ILE A 105 -17.99 0.76 19.76
C ILE A 105 -17.43 0.30 18.42
N ALA A 106 -16.73 1.18 17.70
CA ALA A 106 -16.12 0.84 16.41
C ALA A 106 -15.08 -0.29 16.54
N ASP A 107 -14.37 -0.36 17.68
CA ASP A 107 -13.42 -1.42 17.97
C ASP A 107 -14.09 -2.78 18.16
N MET A 108 -15.20 -2.77 18.90
CA MET A 108 -16.03 -3.96 19.10
C MET A 108 -16.60 -4.46 17.77
N GLU A 109 -17.13 -3.56 16.94
CA GLU A 109 -17.61 -3.89 15.59
C GLU A 109 -16.48 -4.56 14.76
N TYR A 110 -15.29 -3.95 14.68
CA TYR A 110 -14.15 -4.54 13.98
C TYR A 110 -13.75 -5.93 14.51
N LEU A 111 -13.70 -6.11 15.83
CA LEU A 111 -13.36 -7.41 16.43
C LEU A 111 -14.43 -8.47 16.15
N THR A 112 -15.71 -8.09 16.14
CA THR A 112 -16.80 -9.01 15.82
C THR A 112 -16.73 -9.49 14.38
N GLU A 113 -16.47 -8.60 13.42
CA GLU A 113 -16.26 -8.95 12.02
C GLU A 113 -15.06 -9.89 11.85
N LYS A 114 -13.94 -9.57 12.50
CA LYS A 114 -12.73 -10.39 12.46
C LYS A 114 -12.98 -11.80 13.02
N LYS A 115 -13.75 -11.91 14.11
CA LYS A 115 -14.17 -13.21 14.67
C LYS A 115 -15.13 -13.94 13.72
N ALA A 116 -16.08 -13.24 13.11
CA ALA A 116 -17.03 -13.81 12.15
C ALA A 116 -16.31 -14.38 10.92
N LYS A 117 -15.35 -13.65 10.33
CA LYS A 117 -14.50 -14.11 9.22
C LYS A 117 -13.75 -15.40 9.57
N LYS A 118 -13.18 -15.48 10.78
CA LYS A 118 -12.51 -16.70 11.28
C LYS A 118 -13.48 -17.87 11.42
N LYS A 119 -14.65 -17.67 12.04
CA LYS A 119 -15.68 -18.70 12.20
C LYS A 119 -16.23 -19.20 10.85
N ALA A 120 -16.42 -18.30 9.89
CA ALA A 120 -16.83 -18.66 8.54
C ALA A 120 -15.79 -19.59 7.89
N TYR A 121 -14.50 -19.26 8.02
CA TYR A 121 -13.44 -20.11 7.47
C TYR A 121 -13.31 -21.47 8.19
N THR A 122 -13.46 -21.53 9.52
CA THR A 122 -13.47 -22.83 10.22
C THR A 122 -14.62 -23.72 9.76
N ARG A 123 -15.82 -23.14 9.61
CA ARG A 123 -16.98 -23.84 9.08
C ARG A 123 -16.76 -24.35 7.66
N LEU A 124 -16.12 -23.55 6.79
CA LEU A 124 -15.75 -23.98 5.44
C LEU A 124 -14.79 -25.18 5.45
N LYS A 125 -13.84 -25.23 6.39
CA LYS A 125 -12.94 -26.38 6.54
C LYS A 125 -13.65 -27.63 7.03
N GLU A 126 -14.56 -27.49 7.98
CA GLU A 126 -15.37 -28.60 8.49
C GLU A 126 -16.21 -29.23 7.38
N ILE A 127 -16.89 -28.40 6.59
CA ILE A 127 -17.66 -28.84 5.41
C ILE A 127 -16.75 -29.56 4.41
N ALA A 128 -15.58 -29.01 4.09
CA ALA A 128 -14.66 -29.63 3.14
C ALA A 128 -14.15 -31.00 3.62
N ARG A 129 -13.88 -31.16 4.93
CA ARG A 129 -13.50 -32.44 5.54
C ARG A 129 -14.63 -33.46 5.44
N LEU A 130 -15.86 -33.07 5.77
CA LEU A 130 -17.04 -33.94 5.66
C LEU A 130 -17.29 -34.40 4.22
N GLN A 131 -17.03 -33.53 3.24
CA GLN A 131 -17.14 -33.86 1.81
C GLN A 131 -15.95 -34.66 1.26
N GLY A 132 -14.92 -34.94 2.07
CA GLY A 132 -13.69 -35.60 1.61
C GLY A 132 -12.87 -34.78 0.59
N LYS A 133 -13.14 -33.47 0.47
CA LYS A 133 -12.44 -32.58 -0.46
C LYS A 133 -11.19 -32.00 0.17
N ARG A 134 -10.27 -31.51 -0.67
CA ARG A 134 -9.12 -30.72 -0.21
C ARG A 134 -9.61 -29.48 0.54
N LEU A 135 -8.86 -29.08 1.56
CA LEU A 135 -9.18 -27.90 2.36
C LEU A 135 -9.20 -26.65 1.47
N PRO A 136 -10.24 -25.80 1.57
CA PRO A 136 -10.30 -24.59 0.79
C PRO A 136 -9.16 -23.64 1.20
N PRO A 137 -8.61 -22.87 0.25
CA PRO A 137 -7.64 -21.82 0.56
C PRO A 137 -8.28 -20.79 1.51
N ASN A 138 -7.45 -20.12 2.30
CA ASN A 138 -7.96 -19.10 3.22
C ASN A 138 -8.50 -17.91 2.41
N PRO A 139 -9.80 -17.57 2.52
CA PRO A 139 -10.39 -16.46 1.78
C PRO A 139 -9.85 -15.09 2.22
N PHE A 140 -9.27 -15.01 3.43
CA PHE A 140 -8.62 -13.81 3.95
C PHE A 140 -7.14 -14.12 4.23
N PRO A 141 -6.33 -14.27 3.18
CA PRO A 141 -4.92 -14.53 3.35
C PRO A 141 -4.25 -13.32 3.98
N SER A 142 -3.18 -13.59 4.72
CA SER A 142 -2.34 -12.54 5.28
C SER A 142 -1.02 -12.59 4.56
N ALA A 143 -0.56 -11.47 4.03
CA ALA A 143 0.68 -11.41 3.25
C ALA A 143 1.86 -12.06 4.00
N ILE A 144 1.95 -11.85 5.32
CA ILE A 144 2.97 -12.48 6.16
C ILE A 144 2.89 -14.01 6.14
N LYS A 145 1.69 -14.60 6.24
CA LYS A 145 1.55 -16.07 6.21
C LYS A 145 1.80 -16.66 4.83
N GLU A 146 1.52 -15.91 3.77
CA GLU A 146 1.85 -16.33 2.40
C GLU A 146 3.37 -16.39 2.24
N ILE A 147 4.07 -15.30 2.58
CA ILE A 147 5.53 -15.25 2.58
C ILE A 147 6.12 -16.35 3.47
N GLN A 148 5.61 -16.51 4.70
CA GLN A 148 6.07 -17.59 5.59
C GLN A 148 5.82 -18.99 5.02
N ALA A 149 4.71 -19.21 4.31
CA ALA A 149 4.42 -20.50 3.69
C ALA A 149 5.39 -20.82 2.55
N GLU A 150 5.73 -19.81 1.74
CA GLU A 150 6.75 -19.92 0.69
C GLU A 150 8.14 -20.15 1.29
N GLU A 151 8.51 -19.40 2.32
CA GLU A 151 9.81 -19.49 2.99
C GLU A 151 10.00 -20.79 3.79
N ARG A 152 8.91 -21.43 4.24
CA ARG A 152 8.94 -22.62 5.11
C ARG A 152 9.78 -23.75 4.52
N LYS A 153 9.78 -23.91 3.19
CA LYS A 153 10.62 -24.89 2.49
C LYS A 153 12.09 -24.59 2.71
N TYR A 154 12.51 -23.35 2.44
CA TYR A 154 13.89 -22.92 2.59
C TYR A 154 14.36 -22.93 4.05
N VAL A 155 13.50 -22.53 4.98
CA VAL A 155 13.79 -22.59 6.42
C VAL A 155 14.01 -24.05 6.84
N ARG A 156 13.16 -24.99 6.41
CA ARG A 156 13.34 -26.41 6.70
C ARG A 156 14.64 -26.93 6.08
N ASP A 157 14.92 -26.58 4.83
CA ASP A 157 16.15 -27.02 4.16
C ASP A 157 17.40 -26.52 4.89
N ARG A 158 17.41 -25.31 5.47
CA ARG A 158 18.57 -24.81 6.25
C ARG A 158 18.98 -25.73 7.40
N PHE A 159 18.02 -26.37 8.06
CA PHE A 159 18.28 -27.22 9.23
C PHE A 159 18.41 -28.71 8.89
N PHE A 160 17.71 -29.18 7.85
CA PHE A 160 17.61 -30.62 7.56
C PHE A 160 18.35 -31.03 6.27
N ASN A 161 18.76 -30.09 5.41
CA ASN A 161 19.49 -30.43 4.20
C ASN A 161 20.96 -30.76 4.54
N PRO A 162 21.43 -32.00 4.26
CA PRO A 162 22.77 -32.43 4.61
C PRO A 162 23.85 -31.59 3.90
N LYS A 163 23.58 -31.05 2.70
CA LYS A 163 24.52 -30.19 1.97
C LYS A 163 24.72 -28.85 2.69
N ILE A 164 23.64 -28.24 3.19
CA ILE A 164 23.71 -26.96 3.91
C ILE A 164 24.40 -27.15 5.27
N LEU A 165 24.08 -28.23 6.00
CA LEU A 165 24.77 -28.55 7.24
C LEU A 165 26.28 -28.77 7.05
N LYS A 166 26.71 -29.39 5.95
CA LYS A 166 28.13 -29.53 5.61
C LYS A 166 28.79 -28.17 5.40
N ILE A 167 28.15 -27.28 4.65
CA ILE A 167 28.66 -25.91 4.43
C ILE A 167 28.76 -25.14 5.76
N VAL A 168 27.74 -25.21 6.62
CA VAL A 168 27.76 -24.53 7.93
C VAL A 168 28.86 -25.09 8.84
N LYS A 169 29.11 -26.40 8.81
CA LYS A 169 30.22 -27.02 9.56
C LYS A 169 31.58 -26.56 9.03
N GLN A 170 31.76 -26.49 7.72
CA GLN A 170 32.98 -25.97 7.10
C GLN A 170 33.22 -24.51 7.49
N GLN A 171 32.21 -23.65 7.40
CA GLN A 171 32.30 -22.25 7.83
C GLN A 171 32.63 -22.09 9.32
N LYS A 172 32.08 -22.95 10.19
CA LYS A 172 32.41 -22.94 11.63
C LYS A 172 33.87 -23.36 11.88
N ALA A 173 34.38 -24.36 11.16
CA ALA A 173 35.77 -24.79 11.26
C ALA A 173 36.73 -23.68 10.78
N GLU A 174 36.46 -23.08 9.61
CA GLU A 174 37.23 -21.95 9.08
C GLU A 174 37.20 -20.73 10.02
N ALA A 175 36.06 -20.45 10.66
CA ALA A 175 35.96 -19.38 11.64
C ALA A 175 36.80 -19.66 12.90
N MET A 176 36.77 -20.90 13.41
CA MET A 176 37.60 -21.32 14.55
C MET A 176 39.10 -21.20 14.25
N GLU A 177 39.54 -21.63 13.07
CA GLU A 177 40.95 -21.48 12.64
C GLU A 177 41.36 -20.00 12.55
N ARG A 178 40.47 -19.12 12.06
CA ARG A 178 40.73 -17.67 11.99
C ARG A 178 40.80 -16.99 13.36
N THR A 179 40.00 -17.43 14.33
CA THR A 179 40.01 -16.86 15.70
C THR A 179 41.04 -17.51 16.64
N GLY A 180 41.52 -18.72 16.31
CA GLY A 180 42.49 -19.45 17.12
C GLY A 180 43.96 -19.16 16.81
N GLY A 181 44.28 -18.47 15.70
CA GLY A 181 45.65 -18.15 15.27
C GLY A 181 46.19 -16.81 15.77
N GLY A 182 45.72 -16.31 16.92
CA GLY A 182 46.11 -15.02 17.49
C GLY A 182 46.75 -15.12 18.87
N GLY A 183 47.61 -16.11 19.08
CA GLY A 183 48.35 -16.31 20.32
C GLY A 183 49.70 -16.95 20.06
N ASP A 184 50.66 -16.13 19.63
CA ASP A 184 52.11 -16.29 19.85
C ASP A 184 52.64 -14.92 20.32
#